data_AF-X0TS49-F1
#
_entry.id   AF-X0TS49-F1
#
_cell.length_a   1.000
_cell.length_b   1.000
_cell.length_c   1.000
_cell.angle_alpha   90.00
_cell.angle_beta   90.00
_cell.angle_gamma   90.00
#
_symmetry.space_group_name_H-M   'P 1'
#
loop_
_entity.id
_entity.type
_entity.pdbx_description
1 polymer ?
#
loop_
_entity_poly.entity_id
_entity_poly.type
_entity_poly.pdbx_seq_one_letter_code
_entity_poly.pdbx_strand_id
1 'polypeptide(L)'
;ESVFREAEIVVDLCGGIPATFPHERDFVHPKLKDKLYKYITRNPNIDPYNAAQFWRFIGDGFVSATSGVHAFGSYHGGGSPVMEEIAITTQYDIEARKEMVKKIAGIDDELNKKRLKFKETNSTKLVRHDVPKTVSEK
;
A
#
# COMPACT_ATOMS: atom_id res chain seq x y z
N GLU A 1 3.68 2.65 -0.46
CA GLU A 1 3.91 1.87 0.77
C GLU A 1 3.48 0.44 0.56
N SER A 2 4.15 -0.55 1.15
CA SER A 2 3.72 -1.95 1.08
C SER A 2 3.34 -2.43 2.47
N VAL A 3 2.16 -2.00 2.94
CA VAL A 3 1.67 -2.24 4.31
C VAL A 3 1.53 -3.73 4.64
N PHE A 4 1.44 -4.59 3.62
CA PHE A 4 1.21 -6.03 3.76
C PHE A 4 2.21 -6.89 2.98
N ARG A 5 3.43 -6.42 2.72
CA ARG A 5 4.42 -7.18 1.94
C ARG A 5 4.74 -8.54 2.57
N GLU A 6 4.90 -8.56 3.87
CA GLU A 6 5.22 -9.76 4.63
C GLU A 6 4.08 -10.77 4.55
N ALA A 7 2.84 -10.29 4.60
CA ALA A 7 1.66 -11.12 4.43
C ALA A 7 1.57 -11.71 3.01
N GLU A 8 1.86 -10.91 1.98
CA GLU A 8 1.95 -11.38 0.58
C GLU A 8 2.97 -12.53 0.46
N ILE A 9 4.18 -12.35 0.98
CA ILE A 9 5.24 -13.38 0.95
C ILE A 9 4.78 -14.66 1.63
N VAL A 10 4.13 -14.57 2.78
CA VAL A 10 3.63 -15.74 3.50
C VAL A 10 2.54 -16.45 2.71
N VAL A 11 1.58 -15.72 2.13
CA VAL A 11 0.50 -16.29 1.31
C VAL A 11 1.08 -17.00 0.08
N ASP A 12 2.06 -16.41 -0.59
CA ASP A 12 2.75 -17.02 -1.73
C ASP A 12 3.48 -18.32 -1.36
N LEU A 13 4.15 -18.35 -0.19
CA LEU A 13 4.85 -19.54 0.30
C LEU A 13 3.89 -20.66 0.74
N CYS A 14 2.79 -20.31 1.40
CA CYS A 14 1.83 -21.26 1.95
C CYS A 14 0.85 -21.81 0.91
N GLY A 15 0.56 -21.04 -0.14
CA GLY A 15 -0.55 -21.32 -1.05
C GLY A 15 -1.89 -21.40 -0.30
N GLY A 16 -2.81 -22.20 -0.83
CA GLY A 16 -4.18 -22.30 -0.29
C GLY A 16 -4.35 -23.16 0.97
N ILE A 17 -3.30 -23.79 1.50
CA ILE A 17 -3.42 -24.76 2.61
C ILE A 17 -4.06 -24.13 3.85
N PRO A 18 -3.63 -22.97 4.36
CA PRO A 18 -4.22 -22.40 5.57
C PRO A 18 -5.73 -22.16 5.48
N ALA A 19 -6.23 -21.80 4.29
CA ALA A 19 -7.66 -21.55 4.06
C ALA A 19 -8.50 -22.81 3.85
N THR A 20 -7.85 -23.94 3.54
CA THR A 20 -8.50 -25.21 3.20
C THR A 20 -8.10 -26.34 4.14
N PHE A 21 -7.41 -26.02 5.25
CA PHE A 21 -6.88 -27.00 6.17
C PHE A 21 -8.03 -27.75 6.87
N PRO A 22 -7.97 -29.09 7.00
CA PRO A 22 -9.03 -29.87 7.64
C PRO A 22 -9.22 -29.50 9.11
N HIS A 23 -10.42 -29.75 9.62
CA HIS A 23 -10.72 -29.50 11.02
C HIS A 23 -10.07 -30.54 11.94
N GLU A 24 -9.86 -30.19 13.20
CA GLU A 24 -9.21 -31.08 14.18
C GLU A 24 -9.93 -32.42 14.33
N ARG A 25 -11.26 -32.42 14.22
CA ARG A 25 -12.08 -33.64 14.25
C ARG A 25 -11.64 -34.68 13.21
N ASP A 26 -11.10 -34.24 12.07
CA ASP A 26 -10.67 -35.13 10.99
C ASP A 26 -9.30 -35.76 11.33
N PHE A 27 -8.46 -35.06 12.09
CA PHE A 27 -7.16 -35.55 12.59
C PHE A 27 -7.28 -36.55 13.74
N VAL A 28 -8.41 -36.59 14.44
CA VAL A 28 -8.71 -37.62 15.44
C VAL A 28 -9.59 -38.75 14.89
N HIS A 29 -10.08 -38.63 13.65
CA HIS A 29 -10.96 -39.62 13.05
C HIS A 29 -10.18 -40.88 12.62
N PRO A 30 -10.59 -42.09 13.06
CA PRO A 30 -9.80 -43.31 12.91
C PRO A 30 -9.53 -43.72 11.45
N LYS A 31 -10.38 -43.29 10.50
CA LYS A 31 -10.19 -43.59 9.07
C LYS A 31 -9.47 -42.50 8.27
N LEU A 32 -9.40 -41.28 8.80
CA LEU A 32 -8.88 -40.12 8.07
C LEU A 32 -7.49 -39.70 8.55
N LYS A 33 -7.23 -39.81 9.86
CA LYS A 33 -5.99 -39.40 10.52
C LYS A 33 -4.73 -39.76 9.73
N ASP A 34 -4.53 -41.04 9.43
CA ASP A 34 -3.30 -41.51 8.78
C ASP A 34 -3.15 -40.99 7.34
N LYS A 35 -4.29 -40.82 6.63
CA LYS A 35 -4.31 -40.24 5.28
C LYS A 35 -3.98 -38.75 5.33
N LEU A 36 -4.57 -38.03 6.27
CA LEU A 36 -4.31 -36.61 6.43
C LEU A 36 -2.83 -36.38 6.75
N TYR A 37 -2.29 -37.05 7.77
CA TYR A 37 -0.87 -36.93 8.12
C TYR A 37 0.06 -37.24 6.96
N LYS A 38 -0.27 -38.25 6.14
CA LYS A 38 0.50 -38.55 4.93
C LYS A 38 0.49 -37.39 3.92
N TYR A 39 -0.66 -36.77 3.65
CA TYR A 39 -0.79 -35.80 2.56
C TYR A 39 -0.49 -34.36 2.93
N ILE A 40 -0.59 -33.97 4.21
CA ILE A 40 -0.20 -32.63 4.66
C ILE A 40 1.32 -32.48 4.85
N THR A 41 2.03 -33.61 4.98
CA THR A 41 3.47 -33.62 5.30
C THR A 41 4.27 -33.66 4.01
N ARG A 42 4.89 -32.54 3.67
CA ARG A 42 5.70 -32.42 2.45
C ARG A 42 7.14 -32.91 2.63
N ASN A 43 7.74 -32.62 3.78
CA ASN A 43 9.11 -33.02 4.09
C ASN A 43 9.09 -34.29 4.97
N PRO A 44 9.60 -35.44 4.50
CA PRO A 44 9.59 -36.69 5.27
C PRO A 44 10.46 -36.63 6.54
N ASN A 45 11.35 -35.64 6.66
CA ASN A 45 12.17 -35.42 7.87
C ASN A 45 11.40 -34.69 8.99
N ILE A 46 10.16 -34.27 8.75
CA ILE A 46 9.31 -33.58 9.73
C ILE A 46 8.23 -34.53 10.22
N ASP A 47 8.04 -34.60 11.53
CA ASP A 47 6.95 -35.35 12.13
C ASP A 47 5.58 -34.82 11.62
N PRO A 48 4.66 -35.69 11.14
CA PRO A 48 3.38 -35.25 10.60
C PRO A 48 2.51 -34.45 11.56
N TYR A 49 2.61 -34.70 12.87
CA TYR A 49 1.92 -33.91 13.88
C TYR A 49 2.44 -32.48 13.90
N ASN A 50 3.76 -32.30 13.83
CA ASN A 50 4.37 -30.97 13.78
C ASN A 50 4.00 -30.22 12.50
N ALA A 51 3.96 -30.90 11.35
CA ALA A 51 3.49 -30.31 10.11
C ALA A 51 2.03 -29.83 10.23
N ALA A 52 1.16 -30.62 10.88
CA ALA A 52 -0.21 -30.23 11.13
C ALA A 52 -0.32 -29.00 12.05
N GLN A 53 0.45 -28.98 13.14
CA GLN A 53 0.48 -27.85 14.07
C GLN A 53 0.94 -26.56 13.40
N PHE A 54 1.95 -26.64 12.52
CA PHE A 54 2.41 -25.50 11.74
C PHE A 54 1.28 -24.92 10.87
N TRP A 55 0.55 -25.76 10.13
CA TRP A 55 -0.55 -25.27 9.29
C TRP A 55 -1.70 -24.67 10.10
N ARG A 56 -2.03 -25.22 11.26
CA ARG A 56 -3.01 -24.63 12.19
C ARG A 56 -2.56 -23.25 12.67
N PHE A 57 -1.29 -23.10 13.03
CA PHE A 57 -0.74 -21.81 13.46
C PHE A 57 -0.82 -20.76 12.35
N ILE A 58 -0.45 -21.10 11.11
CA ILE A 58 -0.59 -20.19 9.98
C ILE A 58 -2.06 -19.85 9.73
N GLY A 59 -2.96 -20.84 9.81
CA GLY A 59 -4.40 -20.62 9.71
C GLY A 59 -4.93 -19.64 10.76
N ASP A 60 -4.46 -19.76 12.00
CA ASP A 60 -4.81 -18.82 13.07
C ASP A 60 -4.29 -17.40 12.79
N GLY A 61 -3.05 -17.28 12.32
CA GLY A 61 -2.43 -15.99 12.03
C GLY A 61 -2.98 -15.26 10.80
N PHE A 62 -3.57 -15.97 9.83
CA PHE A 62 -3.95 -15.37 8.53
C PHE A 62 -5.40 -15.59 8.11
N VAL A 63 -6.10 -16.60 8.63
CA VAL A 63 -7.46 -16.98 8.18
C VAL A 63 -8.51 -16.94 9.30
N SER A 64 -8.10 -16.81 10.57
CA SER A 64 -9.03 -16.76 11.69
C SER A 64 -9.82 -15.44 11.78
N ALA A 65 -10.82 -15.42 12.66
CA ALA A 65 -11.48 -14.17 13.02
C ALA A 65 -10.50 -13.15 13.63
N THR A 66 -9.54 -13.64 14.43
CA THR A 66 -8.50 -12.82 15.05
C THR A 66 -7.59 -12.19 14.01
N SER A 67 -7.17 -12.94 12.98
CA SER A 67 -6.35 -12.39 11.90
C SER A 67 -7.08 -11.31 11.12
N GLY A 68 -8.40 -11.45 10.92
CA GLY A 68 -9.24 -10.41 10.33
C GLY A 68 -9.18 -9.11 11.14
N VAL A 69 -9.36 -9.19 12.46
CA VAL A 69 -9.24 -8.02 13.35
C VAL A 69 -7.85 -7.40 13.26
N HIS A 70 -6.79 -8.22 13.29
CA HIS A 70 -5.41 -7.74 13.17
C HIS A 70 -5.14 -7.07 11.82
N ALA A 71 -5.67 -7.58 10.70
CA ALA A 71 -5.46 -6.97 9.39
C ALA A 71 -6.02 -5.54 9.34
N PHE A 72 -7.25 -5.33 9.81
CA PHE A 72 -7.83 -3.98 9.86
C PHE A 72 -7.14 -3.10 10.89
N GLY A 73 -6.80 -3.64 12.06
CA GLY A 73 -6.10 -2.92 13.11
C GLY A 73 -4.69 -2.46 12.69
N SER A 74 -3.94 -3.31 11.98
CA SER A 74 -2.61 -2.98 11.47
C SER A 74 -2.64 -1.95 10.34
N TYR A 75 -3.71 -1.93 9.53
CA TYR A 75 -3.82 -0.98 8.42
C TYR A 75 -4.37 0.38 8.83
N HIS A 76 -5.29 0.42 9.80
CA HIS A 76 -5.99 1.65 10.20
C HIS A 76 -5.69 2.11 11.63
N GLY A 77 -4.87 1.35 12.37
CA GLY A 77 -4.45 1.72 13.72
C GLY A 77 -3.67 3.03 13.71
N GLY A 78 -4.25 4.09 14.29
CA GLY A 78 -3.66 5.43 14.28
C GLY A 78 -4.05 6.30 13.08
N GLY A 79 -4.86 5.77 12.15
CA GLY A 79 -5.27 6.46 10.92
C GLY A 79 -4.91 5.64 9.67
N SER A 80 -5.58 5.91 8.55
CA SER A 80 -5.22 5.31 7.27
C SER A 80 -3.84 5.80 6.81
N PRO A 81 -3.07 5.04 6.01
CA PRO A 81 -1.75 5.45 5.51
C PRO A 81 -1.69 6.86 4.90
N VAL A 82 -2.74 7.24 4.17
CA VAL A 82 -2.85 8.59 3.58
C VAL A 82 -2.80 9.70 4.63
N MET A 83 -3.30 9.46 5.85
CA MET A 83 -3.25 10.43 6.93
C MET A 83 -1.81 10.67 7.40
N GLU A 84 -0.98 9.63 7.40
CA GLU A 84 0.44 9.74 7.73
C GLU A 84 1.19 10.53 6.64
N GLU A 85 0.91 10.26 5.36
CA GLU A 85 1.47 11.04 4.25
C GLU A 85 1.09 12.52 4.33
N ILE A 86 -0.16 12.83 4.65
CA ILE A 86 -0.62 14.20 4.88
C ILE A 86 0.10 14.81 6.07
N ALA A 87 0.20 14.11 7.20
CA ALA A 87 0.87 14.62 8.40
C ALA A 87 2.34 14.94 8.14
N ILE A 88 3.08 14.01 7.52
CA ILE A 88 4.50 14.21 7.14
C ILE A 88 4.61 15.40 6.19
N THR A 89 3.81 15.45 5.14
CA THR A 89 3.91 16.49 4.11
C THR A 89 3.58 17.88 4.66
N THR A 90 2.57 17.99 5.53
CA THR A 90 2.13 19.27 6.10
C THR A 90 3.07 19.79 7.19
N GLN A 91 3.75 18.89 7.91
CA GLN A 91 4.72 19.25 8.95
C GLN A 91 6.15 19.43 8.41
N TYR A 92 6.42 19.01 7.18
CA TYR A 92 7.72 19.14 6.55
C TYR A 92 7.94 20.53 5.96
N ASP A 93 9.08 21.15 6.25
CA ASP A 93 9.46 22.46 5.69
C ASP A 93 9.94 22.31 4.23
N ILE A 94 8.98 22.19 3.32
CA ILE A 94 9.20 22.07 1.88
C ILE A 94 9.90 23.31 1.31
N GLU A 95 9.56 24.51 1.80
CA GLU A 95 10.15 25.75 1.29
C GLU A 95 11.64 25.85 1.65
N ALA A 96 12.07 25.43 2.85
CA ALA A 96 13.50 25.37 3.18
C ALA A 96 14.27 24.41 2.25
N ARG A 97 13.69 23.27 1.87
CA ARG A 97 14.32 22.34 0.91
C ARG A 97 14.38 22.91 -0.49
N LYS A 98 13.33 23.58 -0.91
CA LYS A 98 13.27 24.26 -2.22
C LYS A 98 14.34 25.36 -2.31
N GLU A 99 14.50 26.18 -1.27
CA GLU A 99 15.56 27.20 -1.22
C GLU A 99 16.96 26.58 -1.24
N MET A 100 17.17 25.46 -0.56
CA MET A 100 18.44 24.73 -0.63
C MET A 100 18.77 24.26 -2.04
N VAL A 101 17.80 23.64 -2.73
CA VAL A 101 17.99 23.16 -4.10
C VAL A 101 18.25 24.33 -5.06
N LYS A 102 17.51 25.43 -4.95
CA LYS A 102 17.73 26.63 -5.78
C LYS A 102 19.15 27.16 -5.64
N LYS A 103 19.65 27.27 -4.41
CA LYS A 103 21.01 27.74 -4.13
C LYS A 103 22.08 26.85 -4.77
N ILE A 104 21.93 25.53 -4.64
CA ILE A 104 22.89 24.57 -5.21
C ILE A 104 22.85 24.57 -6.73
N ALA A 105 21.64 24.66 -7.32
CA ALA A 105 21.44 24.64 -8.76
C ALA A 105 21.67 26.00 -9.44
N GLY A 106 21.93 27.08 -8.69
CA GLY A 106 22.10 28.43 -9.22
C GLY A 106 20.80 29.04 -9.78
N ILE A 107 19.63 28.62 -9.28
CA ILE A 107 18.33 29.14 -9.72
C ILE A 107 18.06 30.48 -9.03
N ASP A 108 17.83 31.52 -9.84
CA ASP A 108 17.48 32.87 -9.38
C ASP A 108 16.01 33.22 -9.69
N ASP A 109 15.19 33.30 -8.65
CA ASP A 109 13.78 33.65 -8.76
C ASP A 109 13.54 35.11 -9.19
N GLU A 110 14.51 36.00 -9.06
CA GLU A 110 14.38 37.37 -9.56
C GLU A 110 14.28 37.40 -11.09
N LEU A 111 14.92 36.45 -11.80
CA LEU A 111 14.76 36.29 -13.24
C LEU A 111 13.32 35.89 -13.60
N ASN A 112 12.71 35.01 -12.80
CA ASN A 112 11.31 34.60 -12.98
C ASN A 112 10.35 35.78 -12.77
N LYS A 113 10.55 36.56 -11.70
CA LYS A 113 9.75 37.77 -11.42
C LYS A 113 9.86 38.80 -12.54
N LYS A 114 11.06 39.04 -13.07
CA LYS A 114 11.28 39.95 -14.22
C LYS A 114 10.53 39.48 -15.46
N ARG A 115 10.55 38.17 -15.74
CA ARG A 115 9.86 37.57 -16.89
C ARG A 115 8.34 37.67 -16.80
N LEU A 116 7.76 37.47 -15.61
CA LEU A 116 6.32 37.60 -15.36
C LEU A 116 5.85 39.04 -15.57
N LYS A 117 6.55 40.02 -14.98
CA LYS A 117 6.24 41.45 -15.17
C LYS A 117 6.30 41.87 -16.65
N PHE A 118 7.29 41.36 -17.39
CA PHE A 118 7.39 41.60 -18.84
C PHE A 118 6.22 41.00 -19.63
N LYS A 119 5.71 39.84 -19.25
CA LYS A 119 4.52 39.25 -19.87
C LYS A 119 3.26 40.07 -19.58
N GLU A 120 3.05 40.49 -18.34
CA GLU A 120 1.87 41.30 -17.96
C GLU A 120 1.85 42.65 -18.66
N THR A 121 2.98 43.35 -18.72
CA THR A 121 3.11 44.64 -19.44
C THR A 121 2.89 44.50 -20.95
N ASN A 122 3.24 43.36 -21.55
CA ASN A 122 3.03 43.12 -22.97
C ASN A 122 1.66 42.50 -23.29
N SER A 123 1.02 41.79 -22.35
CA SER A 123 -0.37 41.33 -22.52
C SER A 123 -1.37 42.47 -22.43
N THR A 124 -1.05 43.57 -21.73
CA THR A 124 -1.87 44.81 -21.79
C THR A 124 -1.71 45.57 -23.11
N LYS A 125 -0.64 45.31 -23.88
CA LYS A 125 -0.36 45.96 -25.18
C LYS A 125 -0.85 45.19 -26.39
N LEU A 126 -1.30 43.94 -26.22
CA LEU A 126 -2.00 43.20 -27.26
C LEU A 126 -3.47 43.62 -27.22
N VAL A 127 -3.85 44.52 -28.13
CA VAL A 127 -5.25 44.79 -28.49
C VAL A 127 -5.96 43.44 -28.64
N ARG A 128 -6.98 43.20 -27.79
CA ARG A 128 -7.94 42.14 -28.06
C ARG A 128 -8.57 42.50 -29.39
N HIS A 129 -8.22 41.78 -30.46
CA HIS A 129 -9.11 41.69 -31.59
C HIS A 129 -10.36 40.99 -31.05
N ASP A 130 -11.40 41.76 -30.77
CA ASP A 130 -12.72 41.23 -30.51
C ASP A 130 -13.12 40.40 -31.74
N VAL A 131 -12.98 39.08 -31.63
CA VAL A 131 -13.60 38.17 -32.57
C VAL A 131 -15.11 38.34 -32.34
N PRO A 132 -15.89 38.73 -33.37
CA PRO A 132 -17.33 38.87 -33.22
C PRO A 132 -17.88 37.56 -32.66
N LYS A 133 -18.61 37.63 -31.54
CA LYS A 133 -19.36 36.48 -31.01
C LYS A 133 -20.47 36.12 -32.00
N THR A 134 -20.15 35.36 -33.05
CA THR A 134 -21.14 34.60 -33.79
C THR A 134 -21.48 33.35 -33.01
N VAL A 135 -22.54 33.48 -32.22
CA VAL A 135 -23.58 32.48 -31.92
C VAL A 135 -23.12 31.03 -31.72
N SER A 136 -23.17 30.57 -30.47
CA SER A 136 -23.62 29.21 -30.16
C SER A 136 -24.41 29.20 -28.85
N GLU A 137 -25.64 29.71 -28.90
CA GLU A 137 -26.71 29.17 -28.06
C GLU A 137 -27.24 27.93 -28.78
N LYS A 138 -26.93 26.75 -28.24
CA LYS A 138 -27.78 25.55 -28.21
C LYS A 138 -27.40 24.72 -27.00
#